data_AF-A0A3D3RI92-F1
#
_entry.id   AF-A0A3D3RI92-F1
#
_cell.length_a   1.000
_cell.length_b   1.000
_cell.length_c   1.000
_cell.angle_alpha   90.00
_cell.angle_beta   90.00
_cell.angle_gamma   90.00
#
_symmetry.space_group_name_H-M   'P 1'
#
loop_
_entity.id
_entity.type
_entity.pdbx_description
1 polymer ?
#
loop_
_entity_poly.entity_id
_entity_poly.type
_entity_poly.pdbx_seq_one_letter_code
_entity_poly.pdbx_strand_id
1 'polypeptide(L)'
;MENCHLGDYRGEYTKIKEAIHLDVVHDQYLVPGTVTYDDTANQDIIIRNNTIENYPRGIGSHSFVEGVYQKNITITGNILKNIAEEAINIYGYENCQVTDNVIEDVNTGIRMYTLLATGKHLAALSNTKKEEVPSDYAITIQNNTVKNAGKYGIQLIGHKNFPVTGVSILNNTIQKTGDSGIMLYTYVKQTTVKQNQITGAGNQGIGIYGASSLNQLIKNQIKTSKSNGIFISGSKGTKLVGNTISNSKQHGIWLAKGSDQTKVIQNKVSTSKKIGIGMVDCKKNIIKNNQVINASQFGLYSKGCRATKYIENRYEKIKGKQEYIK
;
A
#
# COMPACT_ATOMS: atom_id res chain seq x y z
N MET A 1 -11.75 -10.98 -20.06
CA MET A 1 -12.22 -12.25 -19.43
C MET A 1 -13.34 -11.93 -18.47
N GLU A 2 -14.46 -12.64 -18.56
CA GLU A 2 -15.66 -12.32 -17.78
C GLU A 2 -16.44 -13.56 -17.37
N ASN A 3 -17.00 -13.55 -16.16
CA ASN A 3 -17.91 -14.58 -15.61
C ASN A 3 -17.33 -16.00 -15.66
N CYS A 4 -16.01 -16.14 -15.51
CA CYS A 4 -15.31 -17.42 -15.51
C CYS A 4 -15.02 -17.92 -14.09
N HIS A 5 -14.77 -19.23 -13.96
CA HIS A 5 -14.25 -19.86 -12.76
C HIS A 5 -12.90 -20.53 -13.06
N LEU A 6 -11.86 -20.22 -12.27
CA LEU A 6 -10.52 -20.79 -12.36
C LEU A 6 -10.15 -21.34 -10.97
N GLY A 7 -10.15 -22.67 -10.80
CA GLY A 7 -9.99 -23.29 -9.46
C GLY A 7 -9.13 -24.56 -9.37
N ASP A 8 -8.76 -25.17 -10.50
CA ASP A 8 -8.23 -26.54 -10.57
C ASP A 8 -6.69 -26.63 -10.71
N TYR A 9 -5.95 -25.64 -10.22
CA TYR A 9 -4.48 -25.73 -10.26
C TYR A 9 -3.98 -26.87 -9.35
N ARG A 10 -3.29 -27.85 -9.95
CA ARG A 10 -2.71 -29.03 -9.27
C ARG A 10 -1.18 -29.07 -9.28
N GLY A 11 -0.53 -28.00 -9.77
CA GLY A 11 0.91 -27.97 -9.90
C GLY A 11 1.61 -27.81 -8.55
N GLU A 12 2.86 -28.27 -8.46
CA GLU A 12 3.70 -28.03 -7.29
C GLU A 12 3.98 -26.52 -7.12
N TYR A 13 4.07 -26.06 -5.87
CA TYR A 13 4.40 -24.66 -5.53
C TYR A 13 5.86 -24.27 -5.83
N THR A 14 6.58 -25.06 -6.61
CA THR A 14 7.97 -24.82 -7.02
C THR A 14 8.09 -23.91 -8.24
N LYS A 15 7.02 -23.78 -9.06
CA LYS A 15 6.92 -22.85 -10.19
C LYS A 15 5.69 -21.96 -10.06
N ILE A 16 5.87 -20.81 -9.44
CA ILE A 16 4.78 -19.90 -9.06
C ILE A 16 4.33 -19.09 -10.28
N LYS A 17 3.07 -19.26 -10.69
CA LYS A 17 2.43 -18.54 -11.80
C LYS A 17 1.06 -18.01 -11.41
N GLU A 18 0.66 -16.95 -12.09
CA GLU A 18 -0.65 -16.32 -12.00
C GLU A 18 -1.72 -17.17 -12.68
N ALA A 19 -2.93 -17.19 -12.14
CA ALA A 19 -4.10 -17.74 -12.80
C ALA A 19 -4.44 -16.99 -14.09
N ILE A 20 -4.28 -15.67 -14.07
CA ILE A 20 -4.34 -14.80 -15.25
C ILE A 20 -3.04 -14.00 -15.30
N HIS A 21 -2.15 -14.43 -16.19
CA HIS A 21 -0.83 -13.83 -16.37
C HIS A 21 -0.87 -12.89 -17.58
N LEU A 22 -0.58 -11.61 -17.37
CA LEU A 22 -0.38 -10.64 -18.45
C LEU A 22 1.11 -10.34 -18.49
N ASP A 23 1.84 -10.66 -19.56
CA ASP A 23 3.28 -10.36 -19.66
C ASP A 23 3.62 -9.74 -21.01
N VAL A 24 4.80 -9.12 -21.08
CA VAL A 24 5.38 -8.56 -22.29
C VAL A 24 6.01 -9.67 -23.14
N VAL A 25 5.83 -9.63 -24.46
CA VAL A 25 6.38 -10.61 -25.41
C VAL A 25 7.89 -10.35 -25.64
N HIS A 26 8.70 -10.61 -24.60
CA HIS A 26 10.11 -10.22 -24.53
C HIS A 26 11.10 -11.33 -24.93
N ASP A 27 10.91 -12.54 -24.42
CA ASP A 27 11.79 -13.68 -24.69
C ASP A 27 11.08 -15.03 -24.47
N GLN A 28 11.77 -16.11 -24.84
CA GLN A 28 11.26 -17.49 -24.73
C GLN A 28 11.04 -17.96 -23.28
N TYR A 29 11.60 -17.29 -22.28
CA TYR A 29 11.41 -17.63 -20.88
C TYR A 29 10.14 -16.99 -20.32
N LEU A 30 9.81 -15.79 -20.77
CA LEU A 30 8.58 -15.07 -20.39
C LEU A 30 7.37 -15.59 -21.17
N VAL A 31 7.49 -15.70 -22.49
CA VAL A 31 6.41 -16.13 -23.39
C VAL A 31 6.92 -17.23 -24.34
N PRO A 32 7.04 -18.49 -23.87
CA PRO A 32 7.50 -19.59 -24.71
C PRO A 32 6.51 -19.88 -25.85
N GLY A 33 7.03 -20.37 -26.98
CA GLY A 33 6.20 -20.88 -28.08
C GLY A 33 5.87 -19.87 -29.19
N THR A 34 6.46 -18.68 -29.16
CA THR A 34 6.46 -17.73 -30.29
C THR A 34 7.81 -17.69 -30.99
N VAL A 35 7.82 -17.25 -32.24
CA VAL A 35 9.03 -17.05 -33.07
C VAL A 35 9.52 -15.60 -33.09
N THR A 36 8.69 -14.67 -32.64
CA THR A 36 9.01 -13.23 -32.64
C THR A 36 8.81 -12.66 -31.25
N TYR A 37 9.82 -11.92 -30.79
CA TYR A 37 9.81 -11.15 -29.56
C TYR A 37 10.09 -9.69 -29.92
N ASP A 38 9.26 -8.79 -29.44
CA ASP A 38 9.23 -7.38 -29.84
C ASP A 38 8.85 -6.43 -28.71
N ASP A 39 8.85 -6.92 -27.47
CA ASP A 39 8.40 -6.20 -26.28
C ASP A 39 6.97 -5.67 -26.36
N THR A 40 6.08 -6.33 -27.13
CA THR A 40 4.67 -5.96 -27.14
C THR A 40 4.05 -6.13 -25.76
N ALA A 41 3.56 -5.02 -25.20
CA ALA A 41 2.83 -4.99 -23.94
C ALA A 41 1.33 -5.14 -24.14
N ASN A 42 0.64 -5.63 -23.10
CA ASN A 42 -0.82 -5.72 -23.12
C ASN A 42 -1.48 -4.35 -22.94
N GLN A 43 -2.58 -4.12 -23.67
CA GLN A 43 -3.37 -2.90 -23.61
C GLN A 43 -4.87 -3.21 -23.66
N ASP A 44 -5.69 -2.36 -23.02
CA ASP A 44 -7.16 -2.37 -23.11
C ASP A 44 -7.83 -3.69 -22.66
N ILE A 45 -7.35 -4.26 -21.55
CA ILE A 45 -7.86 -5.53 -21.01
C ILE A 45 -8.85 -5.29 -19.88
N ILE A 46 -9.99 -6.00 -19.93
CA ILE A 46 -10.95 -6.08 -18.83
C ILE A 46 -11.02 -7.52 -18.29
N ILE A 47 -10.77 -7.66 -16.99
CA ILE A 47 -10.92 -8.90 -16.21
C ILE A 47 -11.99 -8.64 -15.16
N ARG A 48 -13.20 -9.19 -15.37
CA ARG A 48 -14.33 -8.88 -14.49
C ARG A 48 -15.17 -10.06 -14.07
N ASN A 49 -15.73 -10.00 -12.86
CA ASN A 49 -16.74 -10.96 -12.38
C ASN A 49 -16.28 -12.43 -12.43
N ASN A 50 -14.97 -12.69 -12.31
CA ASN A 50 -14.44 -14.05 -12.28
C ASN A 50 -14.28 -14.54 -10.84
N THR A 51 -14.33 -15.85 -10.65
CA THR A 51 -13.89 -16.52 -9.41
C THR A 51 -12.55 -17.20 -9.67
N ILE A 52 -11.52 -16.86 -8.90
CA ILE A 52 -10.17 -17.42 -8.99
C ILE A 52 -9.80 -17.97 -7.62
N GLU A 53 -9.51 -19.27 -7.54
CA GLU A 53 -9.21 -19.91 -6.25
C GLU A 53 -8.13 -20.97 -6.32
N ASN A 54 -7.41 -21.17 -5.20
CA ASN A 54 -6.40 -22.21 -5.03
C ASN A 54 -5.22 -22.11 -6.01
N TYR A 55 -4.83 -20.89 -6.38
CA TYR A 55 -3.64 -20.63 -7.21
C TYR A 55 -2.46 -20.09 -6.38
N PRO A 56 -1.22 -20.27 -6.85
CA PRO A 56 -0.07 -19.62 -6.24
C PRO A 56 -0.16 -18.08 -6.29
N ARG A 57 -0.58 -17.51 -7.44
CA ARG A 57 -0.88 -16.09 -7.62
C ARG A 57 -2.18 -15.91 -8.42
N GLY A 58 -2.88 -14.80 -8.21
CA GLY A 58 -4.15 -14.54 -8.89
C GLY A 58 -3.97 -13.89 -10.25
N ILE A 59 -4.10 -12.57 -10.32
CA ILE A 59 -4.07 -11.78 -11.56
C ILE A 59 -2.84 -10.88 -11.56
N GLY A 60 -2.12 -10.82 -12.68
CA GLY A 60 -1.11 -9.78 -12.89
C GLY A 60 0.12 -10.28 -13.63
N SER A 61 1.28 -9.79 -13.21
CA SER A 61 2.59 -10.07 -13.83
C SER A 61 3.64 -10.31 -12.76
N HIS A 62 4.68 -11.09 -13.08
CA HIS A 62 5.89 -11.22 -12.24
C HIS A 62 7.18 -10.86 -12.98
N SER A 63 7.06 -10.27 -14.18
CA SER A 63 8.16 -9.70 -14.93
C SER A 63 7.87 -8.24 -15.30
N PHE A 64 8.94 -7.49 -15.57
CA PHE A 64 8.86 -6.12 -16.08
C PHE A 64 10.03 -5.88 -17.02
N VAL A 65 9.70 -5.37 -18.21
CA VAL A 65 10.66 -4.89 -19.20
C VAL A 65 10.77 -3.37 -19.07
N GLU A 66 11.97 -2.87 -18.84
CA GLU A 66 12.16 -1.46 -18.50
C GLU A 66 11.64 -0.51 -19.60
N GLY A 67 10.74 0.40 -19.21
CA GLY A 67 10.16 1.38 -20.13
C GLY A 67 9.06 0.81 -21.01
N VAL A 68 8.54 -0.38 -20.70
CA VAL A 68 7.44 -1.02 -21.42
C VAL A 68 6.32 -1.32 -20.42
N TYR A 69 5.23 -0.55 -20.48
CA TYR A 69 4.16 -0.62 -19.49
C TYR A 69 2.93 -1.31 -20.04
N GLN A 70 2.25 -2.07 -19.19
CA GLN A 70 0.92 -2.59 -19.50
C GLN A 70 -0.14 -1.54 -19.23
N LYS A 71 -1.05 -1.30 -20.19
CA LYS A 71 -1.89 -0.09 -20.19
C LYS A 71 -3.37 -0.38 -20.20
N ASN A 72 -4.14 0.52 -19.59
CA ASN A 72 -5.61 0.53 -19.67
C ASN A 72 -6.22 -0.81 -19.21
N ILE A 73 -5.75 -1.31 -18.07
CA ILE A 73 -6.18 -2.60 -17.52
C ILE A 73 -7.24 -2.37 -16.45
N THR A 74 -8.37 -3.07 -16.55
CA THR A 74 -9.44 -3.03 -15.54
C THR A 74 -9.62 -4.42 -14.92
N ILE A 75 -9.44 -4.51 -13.60
CA ILE A 75 -9.63 -5.71 -12.80
C ILE A 75 -10.75 -5.43 -11.81
N THR A 76 -11.97 -5.88 -12.10
CA THR A 76 -13.16 -5.47 -11.34
C THR A 76 -14.15 -6.56 -10.97
N GLY A 77 -14.73 -6.50 -9.77
CA GLY A 77 -15.79 -7.43 -9.37
C GLY A 77 -15.37 -8.90 -9.28
N ASN A 78 -14.07 -9.20 -9.24
CA ASN A 78 -13.58 -10.57 -9.15
C ASN A 78 -13.57 -11.04 -7.69
N ILE A 79 -13.71 -12.36 -7.50
CA ILE A 79 -13.52 -13.05 -6.23
C ILE A 79 -12.20 -13.82 -6.33
N LEU A 80 -11.23 -13.51 -5.46
CA LEU A 80 -9.95 -14.20 -5.36
C LEU A 80 -9.81 -14.83 -3.98
N LYS A 81 -9.66 -16.16 -3.92
CA LYS A 81 -9.66 -16.91 -2.66
C LYS A 81 -8.51 -17.92 -2.58
N ASN A 82 -7.97 -18.14 -1.38
CA ASN A 82 -6.93 -19.16 -1.15
C ASN A 82 -5.71 -18.98 -2.07
N ILE A 83 -5.24 -17.74 -2.23
CA ILE A 83 -4.10 -17.43 -3.10
C ILE A 83 -2.82 -17.41 -2.26
N ALA A 84 -1.87 -18.29 -2.57
CA ALA A 84 -0.71 -18.51 -1.69
C ALA A 84 0.22 -17.28 -1.58
N GLU A 85 0.32 -16.45 -2.62
CA GLU A 85 1.12 -15.23 -2.65
C GLU A 85 0.27 -13.96 -2.85
N GLU A 86 0.42 -13.29 -3.99
CA GLU A 86 -0.33 -12.08 -4.33
C GLU A 86 -1.61 -12.42 -5.07
N ALA A 87 -2.75 -11.91 -4.58
CA ALA A 87 -4.01 -12.05 -5.29
C ALA A 87 -4.02 -11.18 -6.55
N ILE A 88 -3.61 -9.92 -6.45
CA ILE A 88 -3.47 -9.01 -7.60
C ILE A 88 -2.08 -8.38 -7.57
N ASN A 89 -1.30 -8.57 -8.62
CA ASN A 89 0.10 -8.13 -8.71
C ASN A 89 0.31 -7.19 -9.92
N ILE A 90 0.28 -5.89 -9.66
CA ILE A 90 0.45 -4.81 -10.64
C ILE A 90 1.94 -4.49 -10.78
N TYR A 91 2.63 -5.14 -11.72
CA TYR A 91 4.06 -4.92 -11.96
C TYR A 91 4.29 -4.20 -13.28
N GLY A 92 4.62 -2.90 -13.22
CA GLY A 92 4.86 -2.08 -14.42
C GLY A 92 3.61 -1.74 -15.22
N TYR A 93 2.49 -1.43 -14.55
CA TYR A 93 1.25 -1.06 -15.23
C TYR A 93 1.04 0.44 -15.13
N GLU A 94 0.39 1.01 -16.13
CA GLU A 94 -0.06 2.40 -16.19
C GLU A 94 -1.55 2.43 -16.55
N ASN A 95 -2.30 3.38 -15.99
CA ASN A 95 -3.74 3.50 -16.16
C ASN A 95 -4.48 2.18 -15.86
N CYS A 96 -4.34 1.69 -14.61
CA CYS A 96 -4.93 0.44 -14.16
C CYS A 96 -5.96 0.69 -13.05
N GLN A 97 -7.13 0.07 -13.18
CA GLN A 97 -8.22 0.13 -12.21
C GLN A 97 -8.40 -1.23 -11.55
N VAL A 98 -8.26 -1.29 -10.23
CA VAL A 98 -8.56 -2.46 -9.41
C VAL A 98 -9.71 -2.12 -8.49
N THR A 99 -10.93 -2.50 -8.88
CA THR A 99 -12.15 -2.00 -8.26
C THR A 99 -13.11 -3.11 -7.82
N ASP A 100 -13.73 -2.96 -6.66
CA ASP A 100 -14.86 -3.80 -6.24
C ASP A 100 -14.54 -5.31 -6.17
N ASN A 101 -13.27 -5.70 -6.03
CA ASN A 101 -12.88 -7.11 -5.90
C ASN A 101 -13.01 -7.59 -4.44
N VAL A 102 -13.33 -8.87 -4.26
CA VAL A 102 -13.33 -9.56 -2.96
C VAL A 102 -12.15 -10.51 -2.92
N ILE A 103 -11.23 -10.28 -2.00
CA ILE A 103 -9.97 -11.02 -1.84
C ILE A 103 -9.92 -11.62 -0.45
N GLU A 104 -9.81 -12.93 -0.34
CA GLU A 104 -9.88 -13.64 0.94
C GLU A 104 -8.86 -14.78 1.05
N ASP A 105 -8.29 -14.96 2.24
CA ASP A 105 -7.36 -16.05 2.56
C ASP A 105 -6.16 -16.07 1.60
N VAL A 106 -5.44 -14.94 1.56
CA VAL A 106 -4.28 -14.74 0.68
C VAL A 106 -3.04 -14.35 1.48
N ASN A 107 -1.84 -14.36 0.92
CA ASN A 107 -0.69 -13.78 1.63
C ASN A 107 -0.64 -12.25 1.49
N THR A 108 -0.76 -11.73 0.27
CA THR A 108 -0.90 -10.28 0.00
C THR A 108 -2.11 -10.03 -0.89
N GLY A 109 -2.98 -9.09 -0.51
CA GLY A 109 -4.18 -8.77 -1.27
C GLY A 109 -3.84 -8.15 -2.63
N ILE A 110 -3.41 -6.89 -2.61
CA ILE A 110 -3.07 -6.14 -3.82
C ILE A 110 -1.66 -5.59 -3.67
N ARG A 111 -0.76 -5.95 -4.59
CA ARG A 111 0.59 -5.39 -4.65
C ARG A 111 0.76 -4.60 -5.94
N MET A 112 1.35 -3.42 -5.84
CA MET A 112 1.87 -2.67 -6.98
C MET A 112 3.35 -2.41 -6.76
N TYR A 113 4.15 -2.62 -7.79
CA TYR A 113 5.56 -2.24 -7.75
C TYR A 113 6.12 -1.98 -9.15
N THR A 114 7.27 -1.29 -9.19
CA THR A 114 7.95 -0.89 -10.43
C THR A 114 9.30 -1.57 -10.60
N LEU A 115 10.13 -1.57 -9.55
CA LEU A 115 11.36 -2.36 -9.47
C LEU A 115 11.60 -2.70 -8.00
N LEU A 116 12.11 -3.91 -7.74
CA LEU A 116 12.59 -4.30 -6.42
C LEU A 116 14.10 -4.06 -6.34
N ALA A 117 14.60 -3.63 -5.17
CA ALA A 117 16.04 -3.41 -4.96
C ALA A 117 16.88 -4.68 -5.20
N THR A 118 16.28 -5.84 -4.96
CA THR A 118 16.82 -7.17 -5.26
C THR A 118 15.78 -7.90 -6.09
N GLY A 119 15.78 -7.69 -7.40
CA GLY A 119 14.83 -8.30 -8.32
C GLY A 119 15.34 -8.30 -9.75
N LYS A 120 15.00 -9.35 -10.50
CA LYS A 120 15.26 -9.39 -11.94
C LYS A 120 14.27 -8.45 -12.63
N HIS A 121 14.82 -7.48 -13.35
CA HIS A 121 14.13 -6.72 -14.38
C HIS A 121 14.85 -6.98 -15.69
N LEU A 122 14.14 -6.75 -16.79
CA LEU A 122 14.63 -7.04 -18.13
C LEU A 122 14.91 -5.73 -18.84
N ALA A 123 16.09 -5.62 -19.44
CA ALA A 123 16.36 -4.53 -20.36
C ALA A 123 15.49 -4.74 -21.60
N ALA A 124 14.87 -3.67 -22.10
CA ALA A 124 14.14 -3.73 -23.37
C ALA A 124 15.06 -4.15 -24.53
N LEU A 125 14.49 -4.80 -25.54
CA LEU A 125 15.17 -5.14 -26.79
C LEU A 125 15.66 -3.87 -27.48
N SER A 126 16.71 -4.00 -28.30
CA SER A 126 17.41 -2.85 -28.89
C SER A 126 16.54 -2.00 -29.83
N ASN A 127 15.51 -2.59 -30.43
CA ASN A 127 14.54 -1.94 -31.31
C ASN A 127 13.28 -1.45 -30.56
N THR A 128 13.17 -1.71 -29.26
CA THR A 128 12.01 -1.31 -28.46
C THR A 128 12.03 0.19 -28.19
N LYS A 129 10.93 0.86 -28.53
CA LYS A 129 10.72 2.25 -28.15
C LYS A 129 10.33 2.33 -26.67
N LYS A 130 11.31 2.59 -25.82
CA LYS A 130 11.09 2.79 -24.38
C LYS A 130 10.26 4.04 -24.11
N GLU A 131 9.39 3.91 -23.13
CA GLU A 131 8.67 5.01 -22.51
C GLU A 131 9.44 5.55 -21.30
N GLU A 132 9.25 6.85 -21.05
CA GLU A 132 9.78 7.50 -19.84
C GLU A 132 9.12 6.92 -18.58
N VAL A 133 9.75 7.11 -17.43
CA VAL A 133 9.14 6.75 -16.15
C VAL A 133 7.93 7.65 -15.90
N PRO A 134 6.70 7.08 -15.75
CA PRO A 134 5.51 7.88 -15.54
C PRO A 134 5.64 8.81 -14.34
N SER A 135 5.37 10.10 -14.54
CA SER A 135 5.22 11.05 -13.43
C SER A 135 3.94 10.79 -12.63
N ASP A 136 2.97 10.11 -13.24
CA ASP A 136 1.71 9.67 -12.68
C ASP A 136 1.33 8.33 -13.35
N TYR A 137 1.28 7.23 -12.60
CA TYR A 137 0.90 5.93 -13.15
C TYR A 137 -0.62 5.75 -13.33
N ALA A 138 -1.44 6.69 -12.86
CA ALA A 138 -2.90 6.64 -12.92
C ALA A 138 -3.50 5.33 -12.39
N ILE A 139 -3.04 4.87 -11.22
CA ILE A 139 -3.50 3.61 -10.61
C ILE A 139 -4.60 3.89 -9.61
N THR A 140 -5.74 3.23 -9.77
CA THR A 140 -6.87 3.31 -8.84
C THR A 140 -7.12 1.96 -8.19
N ILE A 141 -6.98 1.89 -6.86
CA ILE A 141 -7.32 0.72 -6.05
C ILE A 141 -8.49 1.13 -5.16
N GLN A 142 -9.71 0.76 -5.55
CA GLN A 142 -10.91 1.32 -4.95
C GLN A 142 -11.98 0.28 -4.59
N ASN A 143 -12.66 0.47 -3.45
CA ASN A 143 -13.80 -0.35 -3.02
C ASN A 143 -13.51 -1.86 -2.89
N ASN A 144 -12.25 -2.28 -2.85
CA ASN A 144 -11.93 -3.70 -2.70
C ASN A 144 -12.11 -4.12 -1.25
N THR A 145 -12.50 -5.38 -1.05
CA THR A 145 -12.53 -6.02 0.26
C THR A 145 -11.39 -7.03 0.33
N VAL A 146 -10.47 -6.86 1.28
CA VAL A 146 -9.37 -7.80 1.55
C VAL A 146 -9.52 -8.38 2.95
N LYS A 147 -9.60 -9.70 3.07
CA LYS A 147 -9.76 -10.43 4.34
C LYS A 147 -8.68 -11.48 4.52
N ASN A 148 -8.22 -11.64 5.76
CA ASN A 148 -7.29 -12.69 6.18
C ASN A 148 -5.99 -12.70 5.35
N ALA A 149 -5.40 -11.52 5.08
CA ALA A 149 -4.13 -11.46 4.38
C ALA A 149 -2.97 -11.87 5.32
N GLY A 150 -2.14 -12.84 4.92
CA GLY A 150 -0.99 -13.31 5.70
C GLY A 150 0.03 -12.21 6.01
N LYS A 151 0.15 -11.19 5.15
CA LYS A 151 1.09 -10.08 5.31
C LYS A 151 0.42 -8.72 5.11
N TYR A 152 0.09 -8.35 3.87
CA TYR A 152 -0.41 -7.01 3.54
C TYR A 152 -1.80 -7.05 2.92
N GLY A 153 -2.66 -6.12 3.32
CA GLY A 153 -3.90 -5.88 2.58
C GLY A 153 -3.60 -5.27 1.21
N ILE A 154 -2.92 -4.12 1.23
CA ILE A 154 -2.42 -3.43 0.03
C ILE A 154 -0.96 -3.01 0.25
N GLN A 155 -0.10 -3.25 -0.74
CA GLN A 155 1.30 -2.88 -0.71
C GLN A 155 1.71 -2.13 -1.99
N LEU A 156 2.29 -0.93 -1.83
CA LEU A 156 2.99 -0.24 -2.91
C LEU A 156 4.51 -0.29 -2.66
N ILE A 157 5.29 -0.61 -3.68
CA ILE A 157 6.76 -0.63 -3.63
C ILE A 157 7.34 0.15 -4.81
N GLY A 158 8.01 1.26 -4.54
CA GLY A 158 8.75 2.02 -5.57
C GLY A 158 10.25 1.79 -5.52
N HIS A 159 10.93 2.34 -6.51
CA HIS A 159 12.38 2.34 -6.64
C HIS A 159 12.92 3.76 -6.84
N LYS A 160 14.21 3.99 -6.56
CA LYS A 160 14.83 5.32 -6.70
C LYS A 160 14.71 5.86 -8.13
N ASN A 161 14.94 5.00 -9.11
CA ASN A 161 14.91 5.33 -10.53
C ASN A 161 13.50 5.16 -11.13
N PHE A 162 12.63 4.37 -10.48
CA PHE A 162 11.25 4.14 -10.90
C PHE A 162 10.33 4.36 -9.70
N PRO A 163 10.17 5.61 -9.22
CA PRO A 163 9.29 5.88 -8.10
C PRO A 163 7.86 5.51 -8.46
N VAL A 164 7.08 5.06 -7.48
CA VAL A 164 5.63 4.87 -7.65
C VAL A 164 4.94 6.19 -7.32
N THR A 165 4.22 6.75 -8.28
CA THR A 165 3.42 7.99 -8.16
C THR A 165 2.03 7.79 -8.77
N GLY A 166 1.11 8.73 -8.56
CA GLY A 166 -0.17 8.67 -9.26
C GLY A 166 -1.13 7.58 -8.80
N VAL A 167 -0.99 7.13 -7.54
CA VAL A 167 -1.80 6.04 -7.00
C VAL A 167 -2.88 6.57 -6.06
N SER A 168 -4.11 6.10 -6.25
CA SER A 168 -5.27 6.38 -5.42
C SER A 168 -5.78 5.10 -4.76
N ILE A 169 -5.65 4.98 -3.44
CA ILE A 169 -6.18 3.88 -2.62
C ILE A 169 -7.41 4.37 -1.87
N LEU A 170 -8.60 4.03 -2.35
CA LEU A 170 -9.85 4.68 -1.97
C LEU A 170 -10.90 3.69 -1.44
N ASN A 171 -11.52 3.99 -0.29
CA ASN A 171 -12.70 3.26 0.19
C ASN A 171 -12.55 1.72 0.32
N ASN A 172 -11.33 1.19 0.45
CA ASN A 172 -11.13 -0.25 0.59
C ASN A 172 -11.44 -0.69 2.02
N THR A 173 -11.96 -1.91 2.16
CA THR A 173 -12.19 -2.57 3.44
C THR A 173 -11.15 -3.67 3.64
N ILE A 174 -10.26 -3.50 4.62
CA ILE A 174 -9.15 -4.41 4.89
C ILE A 174 -9.30 -4.98 6.30
N GLN A 175 -9.39 -6.31 6.41
CA GLN A 175 -9.66 -6.99 7.67
C GLN A 175 -8.64 -8.11 7.90
N LYS A 176 -8.08 -8.15 9.10
CA LYS A 176 -7.17 -9.20 9.58
C LYS A 176 -5.97 -9.39 8.65
N THR A 177 -4.96 -8.53 8.78
CA THR A 177 -3.68 -8.70 8.09
C THR A 177 -2.61 -9.20 9.06
N GLY A 178 -1.67 -10.02 8.62
CA GLY A 178 -0.58 -10.50 9.50
C GLY A 178 0.51 -9.44 9.78
N ASP A 179 0.74 -8.51 8.85
CA ASP A 179 1.58 -7.33 9.04
C ASP A 179 0.71 -6.06 8.92
N SER A 180 0.86 -5.27 7.86
CA SER A 180 0.21 -3.96 7.75
C SER A 180 -1.07 -4.00 6.92
N GLY A 181 -2.07 -3.19 7.28
CA GLY A 181 -3.27 -3.04 6.46
C GLY A 181 -2.93 -2.46 5.08
N ILE A 182 -2.29 -1.28 5.08
CA ILE A 182 -1.72 -0.65 3.88
C ILE A 182 -0.24 -0.34 4.14
N MET A 183 0.62 -0.71 3.18
CA MET A 183 2.06 -0.47 3.24
C MET A 183 2.51 0.37 2.04
N LEU A 184 3.08 1.55 2.31
CA LEU A 184 3.79 2.36 1.32
C LEU A 184 5.30 2.24 1.58
N TYR A 185 5.99 1.48 0.76
CA TYR A 185 7.38 1.10 0.99
C TYR A 185 8.28 1.57 -0.16
N THR A 186 9.40 2.20 0.19
CA THR A 186 10.45 2.67 -0.73
C THR A 186 9.98 3.55 -1.90
N TYR A 187 10.33 4.84 -1.90
CA TYR A 187 10.09 5.75 -3.04
C TYR A 187 8.64 5.81 -3.57
N VAL A 188 7.64 5.51 -2.74
CA VAL A 188 6.22 5.72 -3.06
C VAL A 188 5.87 7.17 -2.74
N LYS A 189 5.54 7.95 -3.76
CA LYS A 189 5.36 9.40 -3.65
C LYS A 189 3.99 9.84 -4.14
N GLN A 190 3.52 10.98 -3.62
CA GLN A 190 2.29 11.65 -4.11
C GLN A 190 1.07 10.72 -4.19
N THR A 191 1.01 9.69 -3.35
CA THR A 191 -0.10 8.72 -3.28
C THR A 191 -1.21 9.26 -2.38
N THR A 192 -2.45 9.05 -2.78
CA THR A 192 -3.63 9.37 -1.97
C THR A 192 -4.21 8.09 -1.36
N VAL A 193 -4.26 8.02 -0.03
CA VAL A 193 -4.88 6.95 0.74
C VAL A 193 -6.07 7.54 1.47
N LYS A 194 -7.28 7.29 1.00
CA LYS A 194 -8.46 8.02 1.46
C LYS A 194 -9.64 7.10 1.79
N GLN A 195 -10.27 7.35 2.93
CA GLN A 195 -11.52 6.69 3.35
C GLN A 195 -11.45 5.15 3.44
N ASN A 196 -10.25 4.58 3.61
CA ASN A 196 -10.10 3.14 3.80
C ASN A 196 -10.49 2.75 5.23
N GLN A 197 -11.08 1.56 5.38
CA GLN A 197 -11.45 0.96 6.65
C GLN A 197 -10.53 -0.22 6.93
N ILE A 198 -9.68 -0.13 7.95
CA ILE A 198 -8.68 -1.14 8.31
C ILE A 198 -9.00 -1.67 9.70
N THR A 199 -9.23 -2.97 9.83
CA THR A 199 -9.48 -3.61 11.13
C THR A 199 -8.59 -4.82 11.36
N GLY A 200 -7.93 -4.89 12.54
CA GLY A 200 -7.21 -6.09 12.96
C GLY A 200 -5.86 -6.27 12.26
N ALA A 201 -5.10 -5.19 12.07
CA ALA A 201 -3.75 -5.30 11.49
C ALA A 201 -2.75 -5.90 12.49
N GLY A 202 -1.98 -6.87 12.03
CA GLY A 202 -0.99 -7.62 12.82
C GLY A 202 0.26 -6.82 13.19
N ASN A 203 0.45 -5.66 12.58
CA ASN A 203 1.46 -4.66 12.93
C ASN A 203 0.89 -3.24 12.81
N GLN A 204 1.14 -2.52 11.71
CA GLN A 204 0.66 -1.16 11.49
C GLN A 204 -0.72 -1.16 10.82
N GLY A 205 -1.59 -0.22 11.17
CA GLY A 205 -2.78 0.03 10.33
C GLY A 205 -2.34 0.52 8.94
N ILE A 206 -1.59 1.62 8.90
CA ILE A 206 -0.91 2.13 7.70
C ILE A 206 0.56 2.40 8.02
N GLY A 207 1.47 1.84 7.22
CA GLY A 207 2.92 2.03 7.34
C GLY A 207 3.52 2.78 6.14
N ILE A 208 4.41 3.74 6.40
CA ILE A 208 5.12 4.52 5.37
C ILE A 208 6.62 4.54 5.65
N TYR A 209 7.43 4.04 4.71
CA TYR A 209 8.86 3.83 4.90
C TYR A 209 9.68 4.18 3.66
N GLY A 210 10.98 4.43 3.85
CA GLY A 210 11.97 4.39 2.77
C GLY A 210 11.86 5.53 1.76
N ALA A 211 11.87 6.79 2.20
CA ALA A 211 11.71 7.96 1.32
C ALA A 211 10.36 8.04 0.58
N SER A 212 9.32 7.38 1.10
CA SER A 212 7.97 7.42 0.56
C SER A 212 7.24 8.70 0.96
N SER A 213 7.49 9.78 0.21
CA SER A 213 7.23 11.17 0.62
C SER A 213 6.04 11.82 -0.11
N LEU A 214 5.52 12.91 0.44
CA LEU A 214 4.43 13.71 -0.14
C LEU A 214 3.09 12.95 -0.27
N ASN A 215 2.91 11.88 0.50
CA ASN A 215 1.69 11.09 0.50
C ASN A 215 0.57 11.78 1.31
N GLN A 216 -0.68 11.43 1.03
CA GLN A 216 -1.86 12.00 1.71
C GLN A 216 -2.73 10.89 2.27
N LEU A 217 -2.88 10.84 3.59
CA LEU A 217 -3.77 9.92 4.30
C LEU A 217 -4.96 10.72 4.83
N ILE A 218 -6.13 10.54 4.23
CA ILE A 218 -7.30 11.39 4.46
C ILE A 218 -8.49 10.54 4.90
N LYS A 219 -9.08 10.86 6.07
CA LYS A 219 -10.33 10.25 6.55
C LYS A 219 -10.30 8.71 6.60
N ASN A 220 -9.14 8.09 6.79
CA ASN A 220 -9.06 6.64 6.98
C ASN A 220 -9.53 6.28 8.38
N GLN A 221 -10.15 5.11 8.51
CA GLN A 221 -10.62 4.53 9.76
C GLN A 221 -9.79 3.30 10.08
N ILE A 222 -9.07 3.33 11.19
CA ILE A 222 -8.16 2.26 11.60
C ILE A 222 -8.58 1.78 12.99
N LYS A 223 -8.88 0.49 13.12
CA LYS A 223 -9.31 -0.14 14.36
C LYS A 223 -8.46 -1.36 14.66
N THR A 224 -7.94 -1.44 15.88
CA THR A 224 -7.22 -2.62 16.38
C THR A 224 -5.96 -2.94 15.55
N SER A 225 -4.90 -2.17 15.78
CA SER A 225 -3.55 -2.49 15.27
C SER A 225 -2.71 -3.07 16.41
N LYS A 226 -2.00 -4.19 16.16
CA LYS A 226 -1.10 -4.81 17.15
C LYS A 226 0.18 -3.99 17.43
N SER A 227 0.51 -3.03 16.56
CA SER A 227 1.53 -2.01 16.78
C SER A 227 0.91 -0.62 16.76
N ASN A 228 1.19 0.21 15.75
CA ASN A 228 0.66 1.57 15.66
C ASN A 228 -0.53 1.64 14.69
N GLY A 229 -1.39 2.64 14.87
CA GLY A 229 -2.41 2.95 13.87
C GLY A 229 -1.79 3.42 12.56
N ILE A 230 -1.00 4.50 12.63
CA ILE A 230 -0.22 5.03 11.51
C ILE A 230 1.25 5.16 11.95
N PHE A 231 2.17 4.65 11.14
CA PHE A 231 3.61 4.77 11.36
C PHE A 231 4.30 5.35 10.13
N ILE A 232 5.16 6.35 10.34
CA ILE A 232 5.98 6.96 9.29
C ILE A 232 7.44 6.93 9.73
N SER A 233 8.34 6.53 8.84
CA SER A 233 9.80 6.60 9.05
C SER A 233 10.53 6.99 7.77
N GLY A 234 11.52 7.88 7.90
CA GLY A 234 12.38 8.31 6.80
C GLY A 234 11.63 8.86 5.58
N SER A 235 10.45 9.47 5.78
CA SER A 235 9.52 9.85 4.71
C SER A 235 8.94 11.23 4.99
N LYS A 236 9.06 12.16 4.05
CA LYS A 236 8.84 13.60 4.30
C LYS A 236 7.53 14.11 3.70
N GLY A 237 7.00 15.20 4.27
CA GLY A 237 5.93 15.98 3.65
C GLY A 237 4.58 15.27 3.58
N THR A 238 4.38 14.18 4.31
CA THR A 238 3.11 13.44 4.36
C THR A 238 2.04 14.27 5.07
N LYS A 239 0.79 14.20 4.58
CA LYS A 239 -0.37 14.82 5.22
C LYS A 239 -1.27 13.74 5.82
N LEU A 240 -1.51 13.80 7.12
CA LEU A 240 -2.49 12.98 7.85
C LEU A 240 -3.66 13.88 8.25
N VAL A 241 -4.80 13.77 7.56
CA VAL A 241 -5.94 14.67 7.75
C VAL A 241 -7.22 13.90 8.08
N GLY A 242 -7.84 14.21 9.22
CA GLY A 242 -9.17 13.68 9.52
C GLY A 242 -9.23 12.17 9.76
N ASN A 243 -8.11 11.50 10.01
CA ASN A 243 -8.10 10.06 10.23
C ASN A 243 -8.64 9.73 11.63
N THR A 244 -9.36 8.60 11.74
CA THR A 244 -9.85 8.06 13.00
C THR A 244 -9.11 6.77 13.31
N ILE A 245 -8.35 6.76 14.40
CA ILE A 245 -7.57 5.61 14.86
C ILE A 245 -8.08 5.17 16.22
N SER A 246 -8.32 3.88 16.41
CA SER A 246 -8.74 3.33 17.70
C SER A 246 -8.07 2.00 18.05
N ASN A 247 -7.84 1.77 19.35
CA ASN A 247 -7.38 0.50 19.90
C ASN A 247 -5.98 0.04 19.41
N SER A 248 -5.06 0.96 19.19
CA SER A 248 -3.66 0.64 18.88
C SER A 248 -2.93 0.09 20.11
N LYS A 249 -2.25 -1.06 19.98
CA LYS A 249 -1.52 -1.71 21.08
C LYS A 249 -0.16 -1.06 21.38
N GLN A 250 0.32 -0.17 20.51
CA GLN A 250 1.41 0.76 20.81
C GLN A 250 0.90 2.19 20.69
N HIS A 251 1.22 2.88 19.60
CA HIS A 251 0.92 4.30 19.41
C HIS A 251 -0.27 4.50 18.45
N GLY A 252 -1.01 5.60 18.57
CA GLY A 252 -2.04 5.94 17.58
C GLY A 252 -1.39 6.37 16.26
N ILE A 253 -0.63 7.46 16.31
CA ILE A 253 0.18 7.98 15.21
C ILE A 253 1.62 8.10 15.69
N TRP A 254 2.58 7.56 14.93
CA TRP A 254 4.00 7.63 15.25
C TRP A 254 4.85 8.13 14.07
N LEU A 255 5.55 9.24 14.29
CA LEU A 255 6.51 9.83 13.35
C LEU A 255 7.94 9.53 13.83
N ALA A 256 8.57 8.52 13.26
CA ALA A 256 9.95 8.17 13.54
C ALA A 256 10.94 9.05 12.78
N LYS A 257 12.24 8.92 13.10
CA LYS A 257 13.36 9.70 12.55
C LYS A 257 13.21 9.97 11.04
N GLY A 258 13.41 11.23 10.65
CA GLY A 258 13.36 11.67 9.26
C GLY A 258 11.95 11.84 8.68
N SER A 259 10.90 11.74 9.51
CA SER A 259 9.51 12.03 9.11
C SER A 259 9.22 13.54 9.14
N ASP A 260 10.04 14.31 8.43
CA ASP A 260 10.04 15.77 8.45
C ASP A 260 8.91 16.38 7.61
N GLN A 261 8.53 17.62 7.92
CA GLN A 261 7.52 18.40 7.19
C GLN A 261 6.14 17.73 7.12
N THR A 262 5.88 16.79 8.02
CA THR A 262 4.63 16.06 8.12
C THR A 262 3.56 16.93 8.76
N LYS A 263 2.35 16.92 8.20
CA LYS A 263 1.18 17.62 8.75
C LYS A 263 0.22 16.60 9.35
N VAL A 264 0.00 16.65 10.66
CA VAL A 264 -0.97 15.82 11.39
C VAL A 264 -2.10 16.73 11.85
N ILE A 265 -3.22 16.72 11.11
CA ILE A 265 -4.29 17.71 11.24
C ILE A 265 -5.65 17.02 11.46
N GLN A 266 -6.40 17.47 12.46
CA GLN A 266 -7.79 17.03 12.68
C GLN A 266 -7.97 15.51 12.83
N ASN A 267 -6.95 14.80 13.30
CA ASN A 267 -7.06 13.35 13.53
C ASN A 267 -7.67 13.08 14.90
N LYS A 268 -8.46 12.01 14.98
CA LYS A 268 -9.01 11.48 16.23
C LYS A 268 -8.31 10.17 16.56
N VAL A 269 -7.63 10.13 17.70
CA VAL A 269 -6.97 8.94 18.23
C VAL A 269 -7.64 8.54 19.53
N SER A 270 -8.12 7.31 19.65
CA SER A 270 -8.71 6.78 20.87
C SER A 270 -8.07 5.47 21.31
N THR A 271 -7.88 5.30 22.62
CA THR A 271 -7.46 4.02 23.23
C THR A 271 -6.13 3.50 22.66
N SER A 272 -5.07 4.30 22.73
CA SER A 272 -3.71 3.85 22.43
C SER A 272 -3.00 3.34 23.69
N LYS A 273 -2.44 2.13 23.67
CA LYS A 273 -1.82 1.52 24.86
C LYS A 273 -0.51 2.17 25.29
N LYS A 274 0.11 2.99 24.45
CA LYS A 274 1.27 3.82 24.79
C LYS A 274 0.97 5.30 24.55
N ILE A 275 1.14 5.78 23.32
CA ILE A 275 1.13 7.22 23.01
C ILE A 275 0.05 7.51 21.97
N GLY A 276 -0.72 8.58 22.15
CA GLY A 276 -1.69 9.01 21.15
C GLY A 276 -1.03 9.45 19.85
N ILE A 277 -0.28 10.55 19.91
CA ILE A 277 0.53 11.07 18.81
C ILE A 277 1.97 11.21 19.29
N GLY A 278 2.90 10.52 18.65
CA GLY A 278 4.31 10.52 19.03
C GLY A 278 5.24 10.88 17.88
N MET A 279 6.35 11.53 18.20
CA MET A 279 7.41 11.86 17.24
C MET A 279 8.80 11.88 17.87
N VAL A 280 9.79 11.41 17.11
CA VAL A 280 11.21 11.38 17.54
C VAL A 280 12.12 11.81 16.39
N ASP A 281 13.06 12.70 16.67
CA ASP A 281 14.11 13.16 15.74
C ASP A 281 13.58 13.60 14.37
N CYS A 282 12.50 14.38 14.38
CA CYS A 282 11.84 14.94 13.20
C CYS A 282 11.91 16.48 13.19
N LYS A 283 11.67 17.08 12.02
CA LYS A 283 11.79 18.54 11.84
C LYS A 283 10.60 19.12 11.11
N LYS A 284 10.25 20.37 11.46
CA LYS A 284 9.29 21.21 10.72
C LYS A 284 7.90 20.59 10.57
N ASN A 285 7.49 19.76 11.54
CA ASN A 285 6.17 19.14 11.52
C ASN A 285 5.09 20.13 12.00
N ILE A 286 3.83 19.86 11.64
CA ILE A 286 2.67 20.62 12.14
C ILE A 286 1.69 19.63 12.73
N ILE A 287 1.41 19.77 14.02
CA ILE A 287 0.45 18.96 14.78
C ILE A 287 -0.67 19.90 15.19
N LYS A 288 -1.80 19.84 14.47
CA LYS A 288 -2.88 20.83 14.62
C LYS A 288 -4.26 20.19 14.80
N ASN A 289 -5.05 20.69 15.74
CA ASN A 289 -6.46 20.33 15.90
C ASN A 289 -6.71 18.83 16.08
N ASN A 290 -5.77 18.07 16.61
CA ASN A 290 -5.97 16.65 16.86
C ASN A 290 -6.65 16.41 18.20
N GLN A 291 -7.49 15.38 18.26
CA GLN A 291 -8.12 14.91 19.50
C GLN A 291 -7.53 13.54 19.86
N VAL A 292 -6.95 13.44 21.05
CA VAL A 292 -6.46 12.18 21.62
C VAL A 292 -7.25 11.86 22.88
N ILE A 293 -7.78 10.64 22.97
CA ILE A 293 -8.58 10.17 24.09
C ILE A 293 -8.02 8.83 24.60
N ASN A 294 -7.90 8.65 25.91
CA ASN A 294 -7.52 7.37 26.53
C ASN A 294 -6.15 6.82 26.07
N ALA A 295 -5.12 7.67 25.97
CA ALA A 295 -3.75 7.18 25.81
C ALA A 295 -3.14 6.79 27.18
N SER A 296 -2.42 5.67 27.25
CA SER A 296 -1.92 5.18 28.56
C SER A 296 -0.69 5.91 29.09
N GLN A 297 0.19 6.43 28.24
CA GLN A 297 1.46 7.04 28.64
C GLN A 297 1.50 8.54 28.31
N PHE A 298 1.27 8.90 27.05
CA PHE A 298 1.28 10.29 26.61
C PHE A 298 0.17 10.58 25.61
N GLY A 299 -0.48 11.74 25.73
CA GLY A 299 -1.36 12.26 24.68
C GLY A 299 -0.54 12.65 23.45
N LEU A 300 0.43 13.54 23.68
CA LEU A 300 1.48 13.93 22.75
C LEU A 300 2.87 13.60 23.32
N TYR A 301 3.71 12.98 22.51
CA TYR A 301 5.13 12.79 22.82
C TYR A 301 5.99 13.35 21.69
N SER A 302 6.94 14.21 22.01
CA SER A 302 7.91 14.76 21.09
C SER A 302 9.29 14.78 21.74
N LYS A 303 10.26 14.11 21.13
CA LYS A 303 11.65 14.09 21.60
C LYS A 303 12.62 14.38 20.45
N GLY A 304 13.55 15.30 20.67
CA GLY A 304 14.58 15.65 19.69
C GLY A 304 14.04 16.32 18.43
N CYS A 305 12.79 16.81 18.48
CA CYS A 305 12.14 17.41 17.31
C CYS A 305 12.39 18.92 17.26
N ARG A 306 12.62 19.45 16.05
CA ARG A 306 12.98 20.87 15.86
C ARG A 306 11.99 21.59 14.96
N ALA A 307 11.65 22.83 15.32
CA ALA A 307 10.73 23.68 14.56
C ALA A 307 9.35 23.04 14.29
N THR A 308 8.90 22.13 15.15
CA THR A 308 7.55 21.57 15.09
C THR A 308 6.56 22.56 15.72
N LYS A 309 5.41 22.73 15.08
CA LYS A 309 4.31 23.55 15.60
C LYS A 309 3.24 22.65 16.20
N TYR A 310 2.84 22.92 17.45
CA TYR A 310 1.72 22.26 18.13
C TYR A 310 0.62 23.30 18.34
N ILE A 311 -0.54 23.09 17.72
CA ILE A 311 -1.58 24.11 17.62
C ILE A 311 -2.93 23.47 17.97
N GLU A 312 -3.60 23.96 19.01
CA GLU A 312 -5.01 23.64 19.29
C GLU A 312 -5.31 22.12 19.40
N ASN A 313 -4.36 21.32 19.90
CA ASN A 313 -4.60 19.89 20.12
C ASN A 313 -5.29 19.65 21.47
N ARG A 314 -6.13 18.62 21.54
CA ARG A 314 -6.91 18.27 22.73
C ARG A 314 -6.55 16.86 23.21
N TYR A 315 -6.19 16.72 24.48
CA TYR A 315 -5.84 15.43 25.09
C TYR A 315 -6.73 15.16 26.30
N GLU A 316 -7.57 14.13 26.21
CA GLU A 316 -8.60 13.81 27.19
C GLU A 316 -8.37 12.42 27.78
N LYS A 317 -8.63 12.29 29.09
CA LYS A 317 -8.56 10.99 29.79
C LYS A 317 -7.22 10.26 29.58
N ILE A 318 -6.12 11.01 29.55
CA ILE A 318 -4.78 10.46 29.41
C ILE A 318 -4.35 9.91 30.77
N LYS A 319 -3.99 8.62 30.84
CA LYS A 319 -3.60 7.98 32.11
C LYS A 319 -2.23 8.49 32.59
N GLY A 320 -1.31 8.73 31.65
CA GLY A 320 -0.01 9.33 31.93
C GLY A 320 -0.04 10.86 31.78
N LYS A 321 0.94 11.44 31.10
CA LYS A 321 1.01 12.90 30.90
C LYS A 321 0.29 13.32 29.62
N GLN A 322 -0.39 14.46 29.63
CA GLN A 322 -1.02 14.97 28.41
C GLN A 322 0.02 15.23 27.31
N GLU A 323 1.12 15.90 27.65
CA GLU A 323 2.19 16.22 26.70
C GLU A 323 3.58 15.96 27.29
N TYR A 324 4.53 15.64 26.42
CA TYR A 324 5.97 15.66 26.66
C TYR A 324 6.68 16.20 25.42
N ILE A 325 7.38 17.33 25.55
CA ILE A 325 8.07 17.98 24.44
C ILE A 325 9.50 18.30 24.90
N LYS A 326 10.50 17.67 24.28
CA LYS A 326 11.94 17.91 24.46
C LYS A 326 12.69 17.79 23.13
#